data_AF-A0A917QKG2-F1
#
_entry.id   AF-A0A917QKG2-F1
#
_cell.length_a   1.000
_cell.length_b   1.000
_cell.length_c   1.000
_cell.angle_alpha   90.00
_cell.angle_beta   90.00
_cell.angle_gamma   90.00
#
_symmetry.space_group_name_H-M   'P 1'
#
loop_
_entity.id
_entity.type
_entity.pdbx_description
1 polymer ?
#
loop_
_entity_poly.entity_id
_entity_poly.type
_entity_poly.pdbx_seq_one_letter_code
_entity_poly.pdbx_strand_id
1 'polypeptide(L)'
;MDRECGALIEVAAELEGYLRAASALPPPVEISGARQPAGWYVRSPEAPVEGRTPWVHMRGIAVDCVGETLILTFSWKQDAPRYVLPMTTNDRDAITGSDALITRLDFFLDTDWRASHCTNLGCGQVLVAMGVR
;
A
#
# COMPACT_ATOMS: atom_id res chain seq x y z
N MET A 1 8.15 -0.82 29.27
CA MET A 1 8.74 -0.96 27.93
C MET A 1 7.66 -0.80 26.86
N ASP A 2 6.67 0.09 27.07
CA ASP A 2 5.31 -0.14 26.53
C ASP A 2 4.72 1.02 25.73
N ARG A 3 5.41 2.17 25.66
CA ARG A 3 4.90 3.35 24.92
C ARG A 3 5.29 3.33 23.43
N GLU A 4 6.45 2.77 23.11
CA GLU A 4 6.98 2.68 21.75
C GLU A 4 6.26 1.63 20.90
N CYS A 5 5.82 0.52 21.52
CA CYS A 5 4.94 -0.45 20.86
C CYS A 5 3.54 0.12 20.58
N GLY A 6 2.97 0.90 21.51
CA GLY A 6 1.63 1.49 21.32
C GLY A 6 1.56 2.44 20.12
N ALA A 7 2.58 3.27 19.95
CA ALA A 7 2.65 4.23 18.85
C ALA A 7 2.72 3.55 17.46
N LEU A 8 3.49 2.46 17.33
CA LEU A 8 3.53 1.72 16.06
C LEU A 8 2.23 0.99 15.74
N ILE A 9 1.49 0.54 16.76
CA ILE A 9 0.17 -0.06 16.58
C ILE A 9 -0.81 0.96 15.99
N GLU A 10 -0.74 2.22 16.43
CA GLU A 10 -1.56 3.30 15.87
C GLU A 10 -1.18 3.62 14.42
N VAL A 11 0.12 3.69 14.10
CA VAL A 11 0.60 3.83 12.71
C VAL A 11 0.11 2.66 11.84
N ALA A 12 0.18 1.42 12.35
CA ALA A 12 -0.28 0.24 11.62
C ALA A 12 -1.78 0.28 11.35
N ALA A 13 -2.58 0.67 12.34
CA ALA A 13 -4.02 0.79 12.21
C ALA A 13 -4.41 1.88 11.18
N GLU A 14 -3.76 3.04 11.21
CA GLU A 14 -4.01 4.13 10.27
C GLU A 14 -3.62 3.71 8.84
N LEU A 15 -2.45 3.10 8.68
CA LEU A 15 -1.98 2.57 7.41
C LEU A 15 -2.92 1.48 6.85
N GLU A 16 -3.34 0.53 7.67
CA GLU A 16 -4.28 -0.52 7.25
C GLU A 16 -5.62 0.09 6.84
N GLY A 17 -6.14 1.03 7.62
CA GLY A 17 -7.39 1.74 7.34
C GLY A 17 -7.35 2.45 5.99
N TYR A 18 -6.29 3.22 5.74
CA TYR A 18 -6.06 3.89 4.46
C TYR A 18 -6.01 2.89 3.30
N LEU A 19 -5.17 1.86 3.40
CA LEU A 19 -4.96 0.90 2.31
C LEU A 19 -6.24 0.11 1.99
N ARG A 20 -6.99 -0.33 3.02
CA ARG A 20 -8.29 -0.98 2.82
C ARG A 20 -9.28 -0.06 2.11
N ALA A 21 -9.37 1.20 2.53
CA ALA A 21 -10.27 2.17 1.92
C ALA A 21 -9.87 2.45 0.46
N ALA A 22 -8.60 2.71 0.20
CA ALA A 22 -8.07 2.99 -1.14
C ALA A 22 -8.25 1.81 -2.10
N SER A 23 -8.06 0.58 -1.63
CA SER A 23 -8.22 -0.65 -2.43
C SER A 23 -9.67 -1.07 -2.67
N ALA A 24 -10.62 -0.58 -1.87
CA ALA A 24 -12.05 -0.83 -2.03
C ALA A 24 -12.68 0.06 -3.11
N LEU A 25 -12.02 1.13 -3.52
CA LEU A 25 -12.50 2.01 -4.58
C LEU A 25 -12.52 1.30 -5.94
N PRO A 26 -13.52 1.59 -6.81
CA PRO A 26 -13.57 1.01 -8.14
C PRO A 26 -12.34 1.42 -8.95
N PRO A 27 -11.82 0.53 -9.84
CA PRO A 27 -10.75 0.93 -10.74
C PRO A 27 -11.20 2.10 -11.62
N PRO A 28 -10.27 2.97 -12.05
CA PRO A 28 -10.61 4.08 -12.93
C PRO A 28 -11.21 3.53 -14.21
N VAL A 29 -12.27 4.16 -14.70
CA VAL A 29 -12.89 3.75 -15.96
C VAL A 29 -11.90 4.03 -17.08
N GLU A 30 -11.41 2.99 -17.76
CA GLU A 30 -10.64 3.18 -18.99
C GLU A 30 -11.56 3.78 -20.06
N ILE A 31 -11.54 5.11 -20.20
CA ILE A 31 -12.23 5.78 -21.30
C ILE A 31 -11.41 5.53 -22.57
N SER A 32 -11.67 4.40 -23.21
CA SER A 32 -11.05 4.03 -24.48
C SER A 32 -11.39 5.12 -25.51
N GLY A 33 -10.40 5.91 -25.93
CA GLY A 33 -10.53 6.91 -26.99
C GLY A 33 -10.59 8.39 -26.55
N ALA A 34 -10.64 8.70 -25.25
CA ALA A 34 -10.48 10.08 -24.80
C ALA A 34 -9.01 10.35 -24.48
N ARG A 35 -8.38 11.22 -25.27
CA ARG A 35 -7.08 11.84 -24.97
C ARG A 35 -7.11 12.25 -23.50
N GLN A 36 -6.32 11.59 -22.63
CA GLN A 36 -6.15 12.04 -21.25
C GLN A 36 -5.87 13.53 -21.31
N PRO A 37 -6.71 14.40 -20.72
CA PRO A 37 -6.40 15.82 -20.72
C PRO A 37 -5.10 15.98 -19.92
N ALA A 38 -4.05 16.37 -20.63
CA ALA A 38 -2.82 16.83 -20.00
C ALA A 38 -3.16 18.10 -19.21
N GLY A 39 -3.35 17.98 -17.89
CA GLY A 39 -3.61 19.12 -17.02
C GLY A 39 -4.35 18.77 -15.73
N TRP A 40 -4.16 19.63 -14.72
CA TRP A 40 -4.67 19.60 -13.33
C TRP A 40 -6.21 19.70 -13.20
N TYR A 41 -6.99 19.15 -14.13
CA TYR A 41 -8.44 19.27 -14.08
C TYR A 41 -8.99 18.70 -12.77
N VAL A 42 -9.60 19.59 -12.00
CA VAL A 42 -10.37 19.28 -10.79
C VAL A 42 -11.50 18.34 -11.21
N ARG A 43 -11.53 17.12 -10.66
CA ARG A 43 -12.66 16.20 -10.86
C ARG A 43 -13.95 16.93 -10.46
N SER A 44 -14.99 16.79 -11.28
CA SER A 44 -16.32 17.30 -10.90
C SER A 44 -16.72 16.73 -9.53
N PRO A 45 -17.31 17.51 -8.61
CA PRO A 45 -17.75 17.01 -7.30
C PRO A 45 -18.73 15.84 -7.39
N GLU A 46 -19.40 15.69 -8.54
CA GLU A 46 -20.38 14.64 -8.82
C GLU A 46 -19.77 13.40 -9.50
N ALA A 47 -18.48 13.43 -9.85
CA ALA A 47 -17.81 12.29 -10.44
C ALA A 47 -17.65 11.15 -9.40
N PRO A 48 -17.83 9.88 -9.78
CA PRO A 48 -17.56 8.76 -8.88
C PRO A 48 -16.13 8.83 -8.33
N VAL A 49 -15.96 8.52 -7.05
CA VAL A 49 -14.63 8.39 -6.46
C VAL A 49 -13.98 7.13 -7.03
N GLU A 50 -13.07 7.31 -7.99
CA GLU A 50 -12.26 6.22 -8.54
C GLU A 50 -11.01 6.00 -7.70
N GLY A 51 -10.63 4.73 -7.56
CA GLY A 51 -9.41 4.31 -6.91
C GLY A 51 -8.19 4.60 -7.77
N ARG A 52 -7.08 4.89 -7.10
CA ARG A 52 -5.80 5.20 -7.73
C ARG A 52 -4.94 3.94 -7.81
N THR A 53 -4.17 3.79 -8.90
CA THR A 53 -3.05 2.84 -8.95
C THR A 53 -1.91 3.34 -8.05
N PRO A 54 -1.29 2.48 -7.23
CA PRO A 54 -1.34 1.01 -7.30
C PRO A 54 -2.44 0.34 -6.45
N TRP A 55 -3.11 1.07 -5.57
CA TRP A 55 -3.97 0.54 -4.49
C TRP A 55 -5.13 -0.35 -4.96
N VAL A 56 -5.75 -0.02 -6.09
CA VAL A 56 -6.89 -0.77 -6.66
C VAL A 56 -6.57 -2.23 -6.97
N HIS A 57 -5.29 -2.61 -7.00
CA HIS A 57 -4.85 -3.99 -7.21
C HIS A 57 -4.65 -4.77 -5.91
N MET A 58 -4.51 -4.11 -4.76
CA MET A 58 -4.26 -4.82 -3.49
C MET A 58 -5.54 -5.45 -2.94
N ARG A 59 -5.43 -6.64 -2.37
CA ARG A 59 -6.52 -7.41 -1.77
C ARG A 59 -6.04 -8.07 -0.48
N GLY A 60 -6.97 -8.43 0.40
CA GLY A 60 -6.66 -9.20 1.62
C GLY A 60 -5.59 -8.53 2.49
N ILE A 61 -5.66 -7.21 2.61
CA ILE A 61 -4.70 -6.34 3.28
C ILE A 61 -4.77 -6.57 4.80
N ALA A 62 -3.61 -6.65 5.46
CA ALA A 62 -3.48 -6.57 6.91
C ALA A 62 -2.11 -5.96 7.25
N VAL A 63 -2.03 -5.20 8.34
CA VAL A 63 -0.78 -4.61 8.83
C VAL A 63 -0.59 -5.01 10.30
N ASP A 64 0.44 -5.80 10.56
CA ASP A 64 0.79 -6.24 11.92
C ASP A 64 2.06 -5.56 12.41
N CYS A 65 2.20 -5.37 13.72
CA CYS A 65 3.44 -4.91 14.34
C CYS A 65 4.22 -6.09 14.93
N VAL A 66 5.49 -6.22 14.56
CA VAL A 66 6.43 -7.19 15.13
C VAL A 66 7.67 -6.45 15.60
N GLY A 67 7.74 -6.17 16.91
CA GLY A 67 8.77 -5.30 17.48
C GLY A 67 8.68 -3.90 16.89
N GLU A 68 9.75 -3.45 16.25
CA GLU A 68 9.82 -2.14 15.58
C GLU A 68 9.49 -2.18 14.08
N THR A 69 9.03 -3.32 13.59
CA THR A 69 8.73 -3.52 12.17
C THR A 69 7.22 -3.62 11.95
N LEU A 70 6.70 -2.91 10.95
CA LEU A 70 5.35 -3.15 10.44
C LEU A 70 5.41 -4.19 9.33
N ILE A 71 4.53 -5.18 9.38
CA ILE A 71 4.42 -6.23 8.38
C ILE A 71 3.13 -6.02 7.61
N LEU A 72 3.23 -5.51 6.39
CA LEU A 72 2.10 -5.42 5.47
C LEU A 72 1.95 -6.75 4.73
N THR A 73 0.80 -7.39 4.87
CA THR A 73 0.44 -8.57 4.06
C THR A 73 -0.69 -8.24 3.10
N PHE A 74 -0.57 -8.70 1.86
CA PHE A 74 -1.58 -8.47 0.83
C PHE A 74 -1.47 -9.49 -0.30
N SER A 75 -2.53 -9.62 -1.10
CA SER A 75 -2.52 -10.27 -2.41
C SER A 75 -2.64 -9.21 -3.50
N TRP A 76 -2.19 -9.53 -4.70
CA TRP A 76 -2.21 -8.59 -5.84
C TRP A 76 -3.13 -9.09 -6.94
N LYS A 77 -4.10 -8.28 -7.37
CA LYS A 77 -5.11 -8.65 -8.37
C LYS A 77 -5.76 -10.00 -7.99
N GLN A 78 -5.75 -10.96 -8.92
CA GLN A 78 -6.23 -12.33 -8.72
C GLN A 78 -5.06 -13.30 -8.45
N ASP A 79 -3.88 -12.79 -8.09
CA ASP A 79 -2.69 -13.60 -7.90
C ASP A 79 -2.80 -14.45 -6.63
N ALA A 80 -2.37 -15.71 -6.74
CA ALA A 80 -2.42 -16.68 -5.66
C ALA A 80 -1.47 -16.40 -4.47
N PRO A 81 -0.22 -15.87 -4.63
CA PRO A 81 0.65 -15.69 -3.47
C PRO A 81 0.19 -14.55 -2.57
N ARG A 82 0.39 -14.73 -1.26
CA ARG A 82 0.34 -13.65 -0.29
C ARG A 82 1.72 -13.02 -0.17
N TYR A 83 1.80 -11.73 -0.50
CA TYR A 83 2.97 -10.91 -0.32
C TYR A 83 3.10 -10.49 1.14
N VAL A 84 4.32 -10.55 1.66
CA VAL A 84 4.70 -10.12 3.00
C VAL A 84 5.77 -9.06 2.84
N LEU A 85 5.46 -7.83 3.25
CA LEU A 85 6.33 -6.67 3.10
C LEU A 85 6.65 -6.07 4.47
N PRO A 86 7.87 -6.32 4.98
CA PRO A 86 8.37 -5.61 6.15
C PRO A 86 8.64 -4.14 5.83
N MET A 87 8.24 -3.26 6.72
CA MET A 87 8.41 -1.82 6.61
C MET A 87 8.81 -1.23 7.97
N THR A 88 9.55 -0.13 7.93
CA THR A 88 9.97 0.59 9.13
C THR A 88 9.67 2.07 8.97
N THR A 89 9.42 2.74 10.10
CA THR A 89 9.25 4.19 10.16
C THR A 89 9.96 4.73 11.38
N ASN A 90 10.55 5.92 11.25
CA ASN A 90 11.10 6.66 12.39
C ASN A 90 10.02 7.52 13.05
N ASP A 91 8.97 7.85 12.31
CA ASP A 91 7.85 8.65 12.78
C ASP A 91 6.88 7.77 13.55
N ARG A 92 6.72 8.09 14.84
CA ARG A 92 5.84 7.37 15.77
C ARG A 92 4.45 8.00 15.91
N ASP A 93 4.26 9.19 15.35
CA ASP A 93 2.94 9.78 15.18
C ASP A 93 2.15 8.98 14.13
N ALA A 94 0.90 8.63 14.44
CA ALA A 94 0.09 7.75 13.60
C ALA A 94 -0.04 8.27 12.17
N ILE A 95 -0.41 9.54 12.02
CA ILE A 95 -0.68 10.19 10.73
C ILE A 95 0.62 10.38 9.95
N THR A 96 1.62 11.00 10.56
CA THR A 96 2.89 11.29 9.88
C THR A 96 3.60 10.00 9.49
N GLY A 97 3.58 8.99 10.36
CA GLY A 97 4.17 7.68 10.12
C GLY A 97 3.45 6.91 9.02
N SER A 98 2.11 6.90 9.01
CA SER A 98 1.35 6.24 7.95
C SER A 98 1.55 6.94 6.61
N ASP A 99 1.54 8.28 6.56
CA ASP A 99 1.74 9.05 5.34
C ASP A 99 3.12 8.80 4.72
N ALA A 100 4.16 8.75 5.55
CA ALA A 100 5.52 8.43 5.12
C ALA A 100 5.63 7.00 4.56
N LEU A 101 4.90 6.04 5.13
CA LEU A 101 4.84 4.66 4.64
C LEU A 101 4.04 4.55 3.35
N ILE A 102 2.87 5.20 3.26
CA ILE A 102 2.02 5.26 2.06
C ILE A 102 2.81 5.82 0.90
N THR A 103 3.49 6.95 1.10
CA THR A 103 4.31 7.60 0.07
C THR A 103 5.41 6.67 -0.44
N ARG A 104 6.16 6.02 0.46
CA ARG A 104 7.22 5.07 0.06
C ARG A 104 6.66 3.87 -0.68
N LEU A 105 5.53 3.34 -0.22
CA LEU A 105 4.86 2.19 -0.82
C LEU A 105 4.33 2.53 -2.22
N ASP A 106 3.75 3.72 -2.39
CA ASP A 106 3.29 4.24 -3.68
C ASP A 106 4.42 4.27 -4.71
N PHE A 107 5.55 4.90 -4.36
CA PHE A 107 6.74 4.94 -5.22
C PHE A 107 7.28 3.54 -5.53
N PHE A 108 7.31 2.65 -4.54
CA PHE A 108 7.84 1.30 -4.74
C PHE A 108 6.95 0.44 -5.64
N LEU A 109 5.63 0.49 -5.44
CA LEU A 109 4.67 -0.31 -6.21
C LEU A 109 4.53 0.15 -7.66
N ASP A 110 4.93 1.38 -7.98
CA ASP A 110 5.06 1.91 -9.34
C ASP A 110 6.31 1.40 -10.08
N THR A 111 7.18 0.63 -9.43
CA THR A 111 8.35 -0.02 -10.05
C THR A 111 8.07 -1.47 -10.48
N ASP A 112 9.04 -2.12 -11.13
CA ASP A 112 9.00 -3.57 -11.41
C ASP A 112 9.36 -4.42 -10.17
N TRP A 113 8.70 -4.13 -9.05
CA TRP A 113 8.99 -4.74 -7.75
C TRP A 113 8.76 -6.25 -7.74
N ARG A 114 7.81 -6.73 -8.55
CA ARG A 114 7.48 -8.15 -8.64
C ARG A 114 8.62 -8.97 -9.23
N ALA A 115 9.31 -8.44 -10.23
CA ALA A 115 10.45 -9.13 -10.84
C ALA A 115 11.73 -8.98 -10.01
N SER A 116 11.91 -7.83 -9.35
CA SER A 116 13.21 -7.44 -8.80
C SER A 116 13.32 -7.55 -7.28
N HIS A 117 12.20 -7.61 -6.55
CA HIS A 117 12.18 -7.47 -5.09
C HIS A 117 11.45 -8.60 -4.37
N CYS A 118 11.09 -9.68 -5.07
CA CYS A 118 10.33 -10.81 -4.53
C CYS A 118 11.21 -12.04 -4.27
N THR A 119 11.09 -12.62 -3.08
CA THR A 119 11.68 -13.92 -2.72
C THR A 119 10.58 -14.87 -2.29
N ASN A 120 10.47 -16.03 -2.94
CA ASN A 120 9.48 -17.04 -2.56
C ASN A 120 9.88 -17.71 -1.23
N LEU A 121 8.98 -17.69 -0.25
CA LEU A 121 9.20 -18.33 1.06
C LEU A 121 8.63 -19.76 1.14
N GLY A 122 7.91 -20.21 0.11
CA GLY A 122 7.10 -21.43 0.15
C GLY A 122 5.70 -21.17 0.71
N CYS A 123 4.86 -22.22 0.76
CA CYS A 123 3.50 -22.17 1.32
C CYS A 123 2.58 -21.07 0.73
N GLY A 124 2.84 -20.64 -0.51
CA GLY A 124 2.10 -19.56 -1.15
C GLY A 124 2.43 -18.16 -0.61
N GLN A 125 3.58 -17.98 0.05
CA GLN A 125 4.04 -16.70 0.56
C GLN A 125 5.25 -16.17 -0.21
N VAL A 126 5.27 -14.86 -0.44
CA VAL A 126 6.37 -14.16 -1.11
C VAL A 126 6.82 -13.00 -0.23
N LEU A 127 8.08 -13.02 0.19
CA LEU A 127 8.71 -11.89 0.85
C LEU A 127 9.00 -10.80 -0.18
N VAL A 128 8.62 -9.57 0.14
CA VAL A 128 8.91 -8.38 -0.65
C VAL A 128 9.90 -7.53 0.12
N ALA A 129 11.00 -7.14 -0.53
CA ALA A 129 12.01 -6.28 0.08
C ALA A 129 12.01 -4.90 -0.59
N MET A 130 11.47 -3.89 0.08
CA MET A 130 11.68 -2.49 -0.31
C MET A 130 13.14 -2.13 -0.06
N GLY A 131 13.94 -2.12 -1.13
CA GLY A 131 15.32 -1.69 -1.04
C GLY A 131 15.41 -0.20 -0.71
N VAL A 132 16.28 0.18 0.22
CA VAL A 132 16.77 1.55 0.35
C VAL A 132 17.89 1.67 -0.68
N ARG A 133 17.68 2.44 -1.75
CA ARG A 133 18.80 2.85 -2.62
C ARG A 133 19.49 4.05 -2.02
#